data_AF-A0A7S7NM11-F1
#
_entry.id   AF-A0A7S7NM11-F1
#
_cell.length_a   1.000
_cell.length_b   1.000
_cell.length_c   1.000
_cell.angle_alpha   90.00
_cell.angle_beta   90.00
_cell.angle_gamma   90.00
#
_symmetry.space_group_name_H-M   'P 1'
#
loop_
_entity.id
_entity.type
_entity.pdbx_description
1 polymer ?
#
loop_
_entity_poly.entity_id
_entity_poly.type
_entity_poly.pdbx_seq_one_letter_code
_entity_poly.pdbx_strand_id
1 'polypeptide(L)'
;MNSENEPVEVPITDVFDLHPFAPRDVKAAVEAYLEEAHARGFTALRIIHGRGIGVQREMVRKTLARTPYVLEFRDAPEGAGGWGATLVTLRQP
;
A
#
# COMPACT_ATOMS: atom_id res chain seq x y z
N MET A 1 27.06 -11.21 -15.72
CA MET A 1 26.73 -11.47 -14.30
C MET A 1 25.43 -10.74 -14.05
N ASN A 2 24.30 -11.44 -14.20
CA ASN A 2 22.98 -10.84 -14.11
C ASN A 2 22.51 -10.93 -12.65
N SER A 3 22.59 -9.82 -11.93
CA SER A 3 22.07 -9.69 -10.56
C SER A 3 20.56 -9.37 -10.54
N GLU A 4 19.81 -9.67 -11.61
CA GLU A 4 18.43 -9.20 -11.79
C GLU A 4 17.34 -10.12 -11.21
N ASN A 5 17.69 -11.09 -10.35
CA ASN A 5 16.70 -12.05 -9.84
C ASN A 5 16.85 -12.41 -8.35
N GLU A 6 17.48 -11.54 -7.56
CA GLU A 6 17.43 -11.67 -6.10
C GLU A 6 16.10 -11.08 -5.58
N PRO A 7 15.34 -11.84 -4.78
CA PRO A 7 14.13 -11.31 -4.16
C PRO A 7 14.49 -10.13 -3.26
N VAL A 8 13.88 -8.97 -3.54
CA VAL A 8 14.02 -7.78 -2.69
C VAL A 8 13.11 -7.95 -1.48
N GLU A 9 13.71 -8.01 -0.29
CA GLU A 9 12.93 -7.96 0.95
C GLU A 9 12.36 -6.55 1.14
N VAL A 10 11.04 -6.47 1.29
CA VAL A 10 10.35 -5.22 1.59
C VAL A 10 10.13 -5.16 3.09
N PRO A 11 10.80 -4.24 3.83
CA PRO A 11 10.57 -4.11 5.25
C PRO A 11 9.14 -3.64 5.51
N ILE A 12 8.49 -4.28 6.48
CA ILE A 12 7.11 -3.94 6.86
C ILE A 12 7.15 -2.85 7.92
N THR A 13 6.74 -1.66 7.51
CA THR A 13 6.61 -0.45 8.32
C THR A 13 5.21 0.14 8.16
N ASP A 14 4.96 1.29 8.77
CA ASP A 14 3.73 2.07 8.59
C ASP A 14 3.63 2.76 7.22
N VAL A 15 4.68 2.70 6.39
CA VAL A 15 4.72 3.29 5.04
C VAL A 15 4.99 2.21 4.01
N PHE A 16 4.13 2.14 2.99
CA PHE A 16 4.31 1.24 1.85
C PHE A 16 4.45 2.02 0.54
N ASP A 17 5.63 1.96 -0.09
CA ASP A 17 5.90 2.63 -1.36
C ASP A 17 5.73 1.67 -2.54
N LEU A 18 4.80 1.99 -3.44
CA LEU A 18 4.50 1.21 -4.63
C LEU A 18 5.29 1.61 -5.88
N HIS A 19 6.07 2.70 -5.86
CA HIS A 19 6.88 3.11 -7.02
C HIS A 19 7.82 2.01 -7.56
N PRO A 20 8.42 1.14 -6.73
CA PRO A 20 9.28 0.06 -7.22
C PRO A 20 8.50 -1.09 -7.89
N PHE A 21 7.20 -1.19 -7.71
CA PHE A 21 6.40 -2.32 -8.18
C PHE A 21 5.91 -2.12 -9.61
N ALA A 22 6.01 -3.17 -10.43
CA ALA A 22 5.39 -3.14 -11.74
C ALA A 22 3.85 -3.06 -11.60
N PRO A 23 3.13 -2.34 -12.48
CA PRO A 23 1.69 -2.14 -12.34
C PRO A 23 0.84 -3.42 -12.20
N ARG A 24 1.28 -4.52 -12.82
CA ARG A 24 0.60 -5.83 -12.73
C ARG A 24 0.71 -6.46 -11.34
N ASP A 25 1.73 -6.12 -10.58
CA ASP A 25 2.06 -6.73 -9.29
C ASP A 25 1.50 -5.90 -8.11
N VAL A 26 1.13 -4.64 -8.34
CA VAL A 26 0.63 -3.71 -7.31
C VAL A 26 -0.51 -4.31 -6.49
N LYS A 27 -1.49 -4.95 -7.12
CA LYS A 27 -2.63 -5.52 -6.39
C LYS A 27 -2.17 -6.57 -5.37
N ALA A 28 -1.38 -7.54 -5.82
CA ALA A 28 -0.89 -8.64 -4.98
C ALA A 28 0.04 -8.10 -3.88
N ALA A 29 0.88 -7.11 -4.21
CA ALA A 29 1.76 -6.47 -3.26
C ALA A 29 0.99 -5.74 -2.15
N VAL A 30 -0.09 -5.01 -2.49
CA VAL A 30 -0.97 -4.36 -1.50
C VAL A 30 -1.67 -5.39 -0.61
N GLU A 31 -2.20 -6.47 -1.18
CA GLU A 31 -2.86 -7.53 -0.41
C GLU A 31 -1.89 -8.16 0.60
N ALA A 32 -0.70 -8.55 0.16
CA ALA A 32 0.33 -9.16 1.01
C ALA A 32 0.84 -8.19 2.08
N TYR A 33 1.06 -6.91 1.73
CA TYR A 33 1.53 -5.92 2.69
C TYR A 33 0.49 -5.64 3.77
N LEU A 34 -0.80 -5.54 3.41
CA LEU A 34 -1.88 -5.34 4.38
C LEU A 34 -2.00 -6.50 5.35
N GLU A 35 -1.86 -7.74 4.87
CA GLU A 35 -1.91 -8.93 5.72
C GLU A 35 -0.77 -8.94 6.73
N GLU A 36 0.47 -8.72 6.27
CA GLU A 36 1.65 -8.74 7.12
C GLU A 36 1.68 -7.56 8.10
N ALA A 37 1.29 -6.36 7.65
CA ALA A 37 1.18 -5.19 8.53
C ALA A 37 0.11 -5.38 9.59
N HIS A 38 -1.06 -5.94 9.22
CA HIS A 38 -2.09 -6.28 10.19
C HIS A 38 -1.56 -7.30 11.19
N ALA A 39 -0.96 -8.42 10.76
CA ALA A 39 -0.40 -9.44 11.64
C ALA A 39 0.63 -8.90 12.64
N ARG A 40 1.40 -7.87 12.27
CA ARG A 40 2.36 -7.17 13.14
C ARG A 40 1.73 -6.12 14.07
N GLY A 41 0.41 -5.93 14.01
CA GLY A 41 -0.33 -5.02 14.87
C GLY A 41 -0.31 -3.55 14.43
N PHE A 42 0.07 -3.25 13.18
CA PHE A 42 -0.07 -1.89 12.66
C PHE A 42 -1.55 -1.51 12.56
N THR A 43 -1.91 -0.34 13.08
CA THR A 43 -3.28 0.20 13.04
C THR A 43 -3.43 1.36 12.06
N ALA A 44 -2.32 1.93 11.58
CA ALA A 44 -2.30 3.03 10.63
C ALA A 44 -1.21 2.79 9.60
N LEU A 45 -1.56 2.94 8.32
CA LEU A 45 -0.63 2.82 7.20
C LEU A 45 -0.76 4.01 6.24
N ARG A 46 0.32 4.28 5.51
CA ARG A 46 0.33 5.17 4.36
C ARG A 46 0.87 4.46 3.14
N ILE A 47 0.01 4.27 2.14
CA ILE A 47 0.36 3.62 0.86
C ILE A 47 0.63 4.71 -0.17
N ILE A 48 1.87 4.81 -0.65
CA ILE A 48 2.33 5.78 -1.64
C ILE A 48 2.25 5.10 -3.01
N HIS A 49 1.40 5.61 -3.91
CA HIS A 49 1.21 5.07 -5.26
C HIS A 49 1.49 6.09 -6.37
N GLY A 50 1.92 7.30 -5.99
CA GLY A 50 2.10 8.41 -6.90
C GLY A 50 0.77 8.93 -7.44
N ARG A 51 0.85 10.07 -8.15
CA ARG A 51 -0.32 10.74 -8.72
C ARG A 51 -0.72 10.10 -10.05
N GLY A 52 0.21 10.02 -11.01
CA GLY A 52 -0.07 9.46 -12.34
C GLY A 52 -1.38 10.00 -12.93
N ILE A 53 -2.13 9.13 -13.62
CA ILE A 53 -3.51 9.40 -14.05
C ILE A 53 -4.56 8.78 -13.10
N GLY A 54 -4.15 8.30 -11.93
CA GLY A 54 -5.04 7.73 -10.90
C GLY A 54 -5.32 6.21 -10.97
N VAL A 55 -4.70 5.47 -11.90
CA VAL A 55 -4.93 4.01 -12.02
C VAL A 55 -4.52 3.24 -10.75
N GLN A 56 -3.31 3.47 -10.24
CA GLN A 56 -2.87 2.78 -9.01
C GLN A 56 -3.68 3.20 -7.79
N ARG A 57 -4.04 4.49 -7.67
CA ARG A 57 -4.93 4.99 -6.62
C ARG A 57 -6.26 4.22 -6.61
N GLU A 58 -6.90 4.06 -7.76
CA GLU A 58 -8.18 3.35 -7.86
C GLU A 58 -8.03 1.87 -7.53
N MET A 59 -6.94 1.23 -7.96
CA MET A 59 -6.63 -0.16 -7.60
C MET A 59 -6.47 -0.33 -6.09
N VAL A 60 -5.62 0.50 -5.46
CA VAL A 60 -5.38 0.49 -4.01
C VAL A 60 -6.70 0.65 -3.27
N ARG A 61 -7.51 1.65 -3.63
CA ARG A 61 -8.81 1.91 -2.99
C ARG A 61 -9.79 0.73 -3.16
N LYS A 62 -9.82 0.07 -4.32
CA LYS A 62 -10.65 -1.12 -4.55
C LYS A 62 -10.20 -2.31 -3.71
N THR A 63 -8.90 -2.53 -3.56
CA THR A 63 -8.36 -3.56 -2.67
C THR A 63 -8.76 -3.26 -1.22
N LEU A 64 -8.49 -2.04 -0.73
CA LEU A 64 -8.82 -1.61 0.63
C LEU A 64 -10.31 -1.76 0.95
N ALA A 65 -11.20 -1.43 0.02
CA ALA A 65 -12.65 -1.57 0.20
C ALA A 65 -13.13 -3.02 0.38
N ARG A 66 -12.32 -4.00 -0.02
CA ARG A 66 -12.63 -5.44 0.09
C ARG A 66 -11.87 -6.12 1.23
N THR A 67 -10.91 -5.44 1.85
CA THR A 67 -10.10 -5.99 2.94
C THR A 67 -10.87 -5.89 4.26
N PRO A 68 -11.22 -7.01 4.92
CA PRO A 68 -12.19 -7.02 6.03
C PRO A 68 -11.71 -6.34 7.32
N TYR A 69 -10.40 -6.20 7.48
CA TYR A 69 -9.75 -5.54 8.63
C TYR A 69 -9.35 -4.08 8.35
N VAL A 70 -9.72 -3.52 7.19
CA VAL A 70 -9.64 -2.07 6.95
C VAL A 70 -10.88 -1.39 7.54
N LEU A 71 -10.67 -0.38 8.39
CA LEU A 71 -11.74 0.42 8.99
C LEU A 71 -12.13 1.61 8.12
N GLU A 72 -11.14 2.35 7.64
CA GLU A 72 -11.33 3.50 6.77
C GLU A 72 -10.10 3.74 5.91
N PHE A 73 -10.28 4.47 4.82
CA PHE A 73 -9.19 4.97 4.00
C PHE A 73 -9.56 6.27 3.30
N ARG A 74 -8.58 7.15 3.13
CA ARG A 74 -8.72 8.46 2.49
C ARG A 74 -7.44 8.85 1.76
N ASP A 75 -7.56 9.78 0.83
CA ASP A 75 -6.36 10.42 0.27
C ASP A 75 -5.59 11.12 1.40
N ALA A 76 -4.27 11.17 1.29
CA ALA A 76 -3.45 11.89 2.25
C ALA A 76 -3.68 13.41 2.14
N PRO A 77 -3.46 14.19 3.20
CA PRO A 77 -3.38 15.65 3.11
C PRO A 77 -2.30 16.08 2.09
N GLU A 78 -2.43 17.28 1.52
CA GLU A 78 -1.48 17.81 0.53
C GLU A 78 -0.01 17.74 1.00
N GLY A 79 0.25 18.08 2.27
CA GLY A 79 1.59 18.02 2.87
C GLY A 79 2.15 16.61 3.11
N ALA A 80 1.34 15.56 2.93
CA ALA A 80 1.71 14.16 3.12
C ALA A 80 1.57 13.32 1.84
N GLY A 81 1.47 13.98 0.68
CA GLY A 81 1.41 13.34 -0.64
C GLY A 81 0.09 13.54 -1.40
N GLY A 82 -0.91 14.18 -0.78
CA GLY A 82 -2.21 14.43 -1.41
C GLY A 82 -2.86 13.15 -1.92
N TRP A 83 -3.53 13.24 -3.07
CA TRP A 83 -4.06 12.08 -3.80
C TRP A 83 -2.99 11.14 -4.39
N GLY A 84 -1.70 11.42 -4.18
CA GLY A 84 -0.61 10.49 -4.52
C GLY A 84 -0.35 9.42 -3.45
N ALA A 85 -1.01 9.51 -2.30
CA ALA A 85 -0.95 8.53 -1.24
C ALA A 85 -2.32 8.31 -0.59
N THR A 86 -2.54 7.10 -0.09
CA THR A 86 -3.74 6.72 0.66
C THR A 86 -3.38 6.45 2.12
N LEU A 87 -4.04 7.13 3.05
CA LEU A 87 -4.00 6.80 4.47
C LEU A 87 -5.03 5.71 4.76
N VAL A 88 -4.63 4.73 5.55
CA VAL A 88 -5.44 3.55 5.87
C VAL A 88 -5.44 3.36 7.38
N THR A 89 -6.63 3.12 7.95
CA THR A 89 -6.78 2.70 9.35
C THR A 89 -7.18 1.22 9.37
N LEU A 90 -6.46 0.41 10.15
CA LEU A 90 -6.69 -1.02 10.31
C LEU A 90 -7.29 -1.33 11.67
N ARG A 91 -8.01 -2.45 11.77
CA ARG A 91 -8.36 -3.08 13.05
C ARG A 91 -7.11 -3.66 13.70
N GLN A 92 -7.14 -3.82 15.02
CA GLN A 92 -6.17 -4.69 15.68
C GLN A 92 -6.48 -6.17 15.32
N PRO A 93 -5.46 -7.04 15.23
CA PRO A 93 -5.62 -8.47 14.98
C PRO A 93 -6.53 -9.21 15.95
#